data_AF-A0A2L1CBV2-F1
#
_entry.id   AF-A0A2L1CBV2-F1
#
_cell.length_a   1.000
_cell.length_b   1.000
_cell.length_c   1.000
_cell.angle_alpha   90.00
_cell.angle_beta   90.00
_cell.angle_gamma   90.00
#
_symmetry.space_group_name_H-M   'P 1'
#
loop_
_entity.id
_entity.type
_entity.pdbx_description
1 polymer ?
#
loop_
_entity_poly.entity_id
_entity_poly.type
_entity_poly.pdbx_seq_one_letter_code
_entity_poly.pdbx_strand_id
1 'polypeptide(L)'
;MAFEFTIYAKGHENISANHKSTLEITKENHVTCTGDCIIGISADKSMLDFSESFKENLRNSDKITVEIEVDGLKEVITGKGNSKLTLDHKTDIVIRTSDFSCSRTLMVNSDKASKDINREIVKKLKKGADLKFKIIVE
;
A
#
# COMPACT_ATOMS: atom_id res chain seq x y z
N MET A 1 3.33 21.89 -2.47
CA MET A 1 4.11 21.05 -3.41
C MET A 1 3.69 19.62 -3.14
N ALA A 2 3.21 18.87 -4.13
CA ALA A 2 2.86 17.48 -3.91
C ALA A 2 4.15 16.64 -3.94
N PHE A 3 4.36 15.82 -2.94
CA PHE A 3 5.48 14.86 -2.91
C PHE A 3 4.98 13.52 -3.42
N GLU A 4 5.69 12.94 -4.37
CA GLU A 4 5.32 11.67 -4.98
C GLU A 4 6.41 10.62 -4.79
N PHE A 5 6.00 9.39 -4.46
CA PHE A 5 6.90 8.24 -4.36
C PHE A 5 6.27 7.03 -5.06
N THR A 6 7.02 6.36 -5.92
CA THR A 6 6.52 5.21 -6.68
C THR A 6 7.25 3.93 -6.33
N ILE A 7 6.48 2.89 -6.04
CA ILE A 7 6.92 1.54 -5.73
C ILE A 7 6.36 0.61 -6.80
N TYR A 8 7.18 -0.31 -7.28
CA TYR A 8 6.77 -1.35 -8.21
C TYR A 8 6.76 -2.68 -7.47
N ALA A 9 5.66 -3.41 -7.61
CA ALA A 9 5.47 -4.74 -7.04
C ALA A 9 4.84 -5.65 -8.11
N LYS A 10 4.63 -6.92 -7.76
CA LYS A 10 4.06 -7.91 -8.67
C LYS A 10 2.92 -8.66 -8.02
N GLY A 11 1.98 -9.08 -8.84
CA GLY A 11 0.93 -10.00 -8.45
C GLY A 11 1.47 -11.39 -8.06
N HIS A 12 0.60 -12.20 -7.48
CA HIS A 12 0.87 -13.58 -7.08
C HIS A 12 -0.46 -14.37 -7.07
N GLU A 13 -0.40 -15.67 -7.40
CA GLU A 13 -1.57 -16.55 -7.50
C GLU A 13 -2.45 -16.59 -6.23
N ASN A 14 -1.80 -16.49 -5.06
CA ASN A 14 -2.46 -16.51 -3.74
C ASN A 14 -3.07 -15.17 -3.30
N ILE A 15 -2.97 -14.09 -4.09
CA ILE A 15 -3.55 -12.78 -3.72
C ILE A 15 -5.07 -12.89 -3.69
N SER A 16 -5.70 -12.69 -2.53
CA SER A 16 -7.16 -12.73 -2.43
C SER A 16 -7.81 -11.36 -2.23
N ALA A 17 -7.09 -10.41 -1.62
CA ALA A 17 -7.55 -9.04 -1.36
C ALA A 17 -8.96 -9.01 -0.74
N ASN A 18 -9.12 -9.68 0.39
CA ASN A 18 -10.41 -9.82 1.09
C ASN A 18 -10.40 -9.25 2.51
N HIS A 19 -9.27 -8.73 2.97
CA HIS A 19 -9.19 -8.18 4.31
C HIS A 19 -10.03 -6.91 4.43
N LYS A 20 -10.80 -6.80 5.53
CA LYS A 20 -11.85 -5.78 5.68
C LYS A 20 -11.34 -4.40 6.09
N SER A 21 -10.13 -4.31 6.60
CA SER A 21 -9.61 -3.08 7.21
C SER A 21 -8.16 -2.74 6.84
N THR A 22 -7.51 -3.58 6.03
CA THR A 22 -6.12 -3.35 5.63
C THR A 22 -5.86 -3.74 4.19
N LEU A 23 -4.80 -3.17 3.64
CA LEU A 23 -4.22 -3.48 2.34
C LEU A 23 -2.71 -3.41 2.47
N GLU A 24 -2.00 -4.36 1.87
CA GLU A 24 -0.55 -4.52 2.05
C GLU A 24 0.18 -4.77 0.73
N ILE A 25 1.36 -4.18 0.58
CA ILE A 25 2.40 -4.61 -0.37
C ILE A 25 3.66 -4.98 0.41
N THR A 26 4.43 -5.94 -0.09
CA THR A 26 5.64 -6.42 0.60
C THR A 26 6.80 -6.65 -0.36
N LYS A 27 8.04 -6.49 0.15
CA LYS A 27 9.27 -6.92 -0.54
C LYS A 27 9.45 -8.45 -0.55
N GLU A 28 8.75 -9.16 0.32
CA GLU A 28 8.76 -10.63 0.33
C GLU A 28 8.27 -11.18 -1.01
N ASN A 29 8.78 -12.35 -1.40
CA ASN A 29 8.50 -12.96 -2.70
C ASN A 29 7.39 -14.03 -2.65
N HIS A 30 6.72 -14.18 -1.51
CA HIS A 30 5.69 -15.20 -1.31
C HIS A 30 4.48 -14.61 -0.56
N VAL A 31 3.30 -15.14 -0.85
CA VAL A 31 2.06 -14.85 -0.11
C VAL A 31 1.56 -16.16 0.47
N THR A 32 1.42 -16.21 1.80
CA THR A 32 0.74 -17.33 2.46
C THR A 32 -0.77 -17.27 2.19
N CYS A 33 -1.45 -18.41 2.20
CA CYS A 33 -2.90 -18.46 1.93
C CYS A 33 -3.75 -17.62 2.90
N THR A 34 -3.20 -17.25 4.06
CA THR A 34 -3.84 -16.39 5.06
C THR A 34 -3.61 -14.89 4.84
N GLY A 35 -2.70 -14.51 3.93
CA GLY A 35 -2.36 -13.13 3.60
C GLY A 35 -3.43 -12.46 2.75
N ASP A 36 -4.66 -12.36 3.25
CA ASP A 36 -5.80 -11.82 2.52
C ASP A 36 -5.79 -10.29 2.38
N CYS A 37 -4.87 -9.60 3.05
CA CYS A 37 -4.61 -8.17 2.89
C CYS A 37 -3.57 -7.84 1.81
N ILE A 38 -2.76 -8.81 1.36
CA ILE A 38 -1.65 -8.57 0.43
C ILE A 38 -2.19 -8.46 -1.00
N ILE A 39 -1.78 -7.40 -1.69
CA ILE A 39 -2.11 -7.13 -3.11
C ILE A 39 -0.88 -7.09 -4.02
N GLY A 40 0.32 -7.15 -3.45
CA GLY A 40 1.55 -7.13 -4.24
C GLY A 40 2.75 -7.64 -3.44
N ILE A 41 3.61 -8.40 -4.12
CA ILE A 41 4.85 -8.97 -3.60
C ILE A 41 6.06 -8.47 -4.38
N SER A 42 7.26 -8.80 -3.91
CA SER A 42 8.52 -8.44 -4.57
C SER A 42 8.61 -6.94 -4.86
N ALA A 43 8.11 -6.12 -3.93
CA ALA A 43 8.22 -4.67 -4.02
C ALA A 43 9.69 -4.25 -4.15
N ASP A 44 9.98 -3.33 -5.07
CA ASP A 44 11.35 -2.84 -5.29
C ASP A 44 11.85 -1.98 -4.12
N LYS A 45 10.93 -1.27 -3.45
CA LYS A 45 11.19 -0.34 -2.34
C LYS A 45 10.38 -0.70 -1.09
N SER A 46 10.90 -0.34 0.09
CA SER A 46 10.19 -0.36 1.36
C SER A 46 10.21 1.03 2.02
N MET A 47 9.68 1.13 3.24
CA MET A 47 9.66 2.37 4.00
C MET A 47 11.05 2.91 4.35
N LEU A 48 12.07 2.03 4.34
CA LEU A 48 13.46 2.44 4.51
C LEU A 48 14.00 3.27 3.35
N ASP A 49 13.41 3.13 2.16
CA ASP A 49 13.80 3.87 0.96
C ASP A 49 13.15 5.28 0.90
N PHE A 50 12.28 5.61 1.86
CA PHE A 50 11.70 6.95 1.98
C PHE A 50 12.74 7.93 2.56
N SER A 51 12.87 9.11 1.94
CA SER A 51 13.67 10.19 2.54
C SER A 51 13.03 10.66 3.85
N GLU A 52 13.82 11.18 4.78
CA GLU A 52 13.30 11.70 6.05
C GLU A 52 12.27 12.82 5.84
N SER A 53 12.50 13.71 4.86
CA SER A 53 11.51 14.72 4.47
C SER A 53 10.18 14.13 4.01
N PHE A 54 10.21 13.01 3.29
CA PHE A 54 8.98 12.34 2.84
C PHE A 54 8.25 11.69 4.01
N LYS A 55 8.97 11.07 4.94
CA LYS A 55 8.40 10.52 6.18
C LYS A 55 7.75 11.60 7.05
N GLU A 56 8.40 12.75 7.18
CA GLU A 56 7.83 13.90 7.91
C GLU A 56 6.54 14.40 7.26
N ASN A 57 6.49 14.50 5.93
CA ASN A 57 5.27 14.86 5.21
C ASN A 57 4.16 13.83 5.43
N LEU A 58 4.47 12.53 5.36
CA LEU A 58 3.51 11.45 5.65
C LEU A 58 2.96 11.53 7.08
N ARG A 59 3.78 11.91 8.07
CA ARG A 59 3.32 12.03 9.47
C ARG A 59 2.38 13.22 9.69
N ASN A 60 2.62 14.32 8.99
CA ASN A 60 1.92 15.59 9.19
C ASN A 60 0.79 15.86 8.19
N SER A 61 0.68 15.09 7.11
CA SER A 61 -0.34 15.32 6.09
C SER A 61 -1.71 14.83 6.53
N ASP A 62 -2.71 15.70 6.40
CA ASP A 62 -4.12 15.37 6.62
C ASP A 62 -4.71 14.53 5.48
N LYS A 63 -3.99 14.40 4.36
CA LYS A 63 -4.45 13.67 3.18
C LYS A 63 -3.29 13.04 2.41
N ILE A 64 -3.25 11.71 2.46
CA ILE A 64 -2.37 10.88 1.65
C ILE A 64 -3.23 10.19 0.59
N THR A 65 -2.79 10.25 -0.66
CA THR A 65 -3.44 9.55 -1.76
C THR A 65 -2.52 8.45 -2.28
N VAL A 66 -3.06 7.25 -2.42
CA VAL A 66 -2.38 6.11 -3.02
C VAL A 66 -3.10 5.74 -4.30
N GLU A 67 -2.36 5.70 -5.40
CA GLU A 67 -2.84 5.21 -6.68
C GLU A 67 -2.22 3.85 -6.98
N ILE A 68 -3.07 2.87 -7.25
CA ILE A 68 -2.68 1.51 -7.64
C ILE A 68 -3.01 1.36 -9.12
N GLU A 69 -2.01 1.08 -9.94
CA GLU A 69 -2.17 0.88 -11.37
C GLU A 69 -1.72 -0.55 -11.74
N VAL A 70 -2.60 -1.28 -12.45
CA VAL A 70 -2.38 -2.68 -12.87
C VAL A 70 -2.94 -2.87 -14.27
N ASP A 71 -2.07 -3.11 -15.26
CA ASP A 71 -2.43 -3.31 -16.68
C ASP A 71 -3.47 -2.28 -17.18
N GLY A 72 -3.21 -0.99 -16.94
CA GLY A 72 -4.09 0.12 -17.36
C GLY A 72 -5.35 0.33 -16.53
N LEU A 73 -5.63 -0.50 -15.53
CA LEU A 73 -6.66 -0.24 -14.53
C LEU A 73 -6.06 0.58 -13.40
N LYS A 74 -6.81 1.58 -12.91
CA LYS A 74 -6.38 2.45 -11.82
C LYS A 74 -7.39 2.40 -10.67
N GLU A 75 -6.87 2.29 -9.46
CA GLU A 75 -7.62 2.41 -8.21
C GLU A 75 -6.99 3.54 -7.37
N VAL A 76 -7.82 4.35 -6.74
CA VAL A 76 -7.37 5.45 -5.88
C VAL A 76 -7.90 5.22 -4.48
N ILE A 77 -7.01 5.35 -3.50
CA ILE A 77 -7.26 5.17 -2.09
C ILE A 77 -6.80 6.45 -1.40
N THR A 78 -7.63 6.99 -0.52
CA THR A 78 -7.29 8.19 0.26
C THR A 78 -7.29 7.86 1.74
N GLY A 79 -6.33 8.40 2.48
CA GLY A 79 -6.22 8.23 3.92
C GLY A 79 -5.50 9.42 4.55
N LYS A 80 -5.09 9.25 5.80
CA LYS A 80 -4.42 10.30 6.58
C LYS A 80 -3.08 9.86 7.11
N GLY A 81 -2.19 10.83 7.25
CA GLY A 81 -1.01 10.72 8.06
C GLY A 81 -1.34 10.56 9.55
N ASN A 82 -0.31 10.25 10.33
CA ASN A 82 -0.37 10.27 11.78
C ASN A 82 1.03 10.50 12.34
N SER A 83 1.14 11.36 13.36
CA SER A 83 2.42 11.66 14.01
C SER A 83 3.09 10.44 14.64
N LYS A 84 2.31 9.38 14.92
CA LYS A 84 2.79 8.09 15.46
C LYS A 84 3.36 7.12 14.40
N LEU A 85 3.32 7.45 13.11
CA LEU A 85 3.85 6.58 12.06
C LEU A 85 5.38 6.54 12.15
N THR A 86 5.98 5.38 12.42
CA THR A 86 7.44 5.25 12.47
C THR A 86 8.05 5.15 11.07
N LEU A 87 7.36 4.47 10.14
CA LEU A 87 7.76 4.32 8.73
C LEU A 87 9.16 3.69 8.56
N ASP A 88 9.43 2.64 9.33
CA ASP A 88 10.75 2.03 9.49
C ASP A 88 10.76 0.51 9.18
N HIS A 89 9.65 -0.01 8.65
CA HIS A 89 9.59 -1.43 8.32
C HIS A 89 10.40 -1.80 7.07
N LYS A 90 11.11 -2.94 7.15
CA LYS A 90 12.08 -3.38 6.15
C LYS A 90 11.44 -3.88 4.86
N THR A 91 10.25 -4.47 4.94
CA THR A 91 9.63 -5.22 3.83
C THR A 91 8.21 -4.74 3.52
N ASP A 92 7.35 -4.72 4.55
CA ASP A 92 5.91 -4.51 4.37
C ASP A 92 5.51 -3.03 4.44
N ILE A 93 4.48 -2.69 3.66
CA ILE A 93 3.81 -1.39 3.63
C ILE A 93 2.30 -1.64 3.70
N VAL A 94 1.65 -1.12 4.74
CA VAL A 94 0.26 -1.40 5.08
C VAL A 94 -0.55 -0.11 5.13
N ILE A 95 -1.67 -0.09 4.41
CA ILE A 95 -2.74 0.90 4.51
C ILE A 95 -3.80 0.36 5.47
N ARG A 96 -4.33 1.23 6.35
CA ARG A 96 -5.36 0.85 7.33
C ARG A 96 -6.57 1.77 7.27
N THR A 97 -7.77 1.20 7.40
CA THR A 97 -9.01 1.96 7.57
C THR A 97 -9.23 2.41 9.01
N SER A 98 -8.57 1.78 9.98
CA SER A 98 -8.57 2.21 11.39
C SER A 98 -7.50 3.27 11.65
N ASP A 99 -7.52 3.83 12.86
CA ASP A 99 -6.52 4.77 13.40
C ASP A 99 -5.28 4.08 14.01
N PHE A 100 -5.26 2.75 14.03
CA PHE A 100 -4.15 1.96 14.56
C PHE A 100 -2.90 2.14 13.70
N SER A 101 -1.78 2.50 14.34
CA SER A 101 -0.47 2.65 13.69
C SER A 101 0.56 1.67 14.26
N CYS A 102 1.34 1.06 13.37
CA CYS A 102 2.53 0.27 13.70
C CYS A 102 3.65 0.56 12.69
N SER A 103 4.82 -0.08 12.84
CA SER A 103 5.98 0.12 11.96
C SER A 103 5.72 -0.05 10.47
N ARG A 104 4.76 -0.90 10.13
CA ARG A 104 4.33 -1.21 8.75
C ARG A 104 3.34 -0.22 8.18
N THR A 105 2.79 0.69 8.99
CA THR A 105 1.63 1.49 8.60
C THR A 105 2.08 2.71 7.80
N LEU A 106 1.59 2.84 6.57
CA LEU A 106 1.85 3.99 5.69
C LEU A 106 0.85 5.11 5.94
N MET A 107 -0.43 4.75 6.08
CA MET A 107 -1.52 5.68 6.34
C MET A 107 -2.66 5.00 7.10
N VAL A 108 -3.41 5.80 7.83
CA VAL A 108 -4.55 5.41 8.67
C VAL A 108 -5.82 6.09 8.18
N ASN A 109 -6.99 5.68 8.69
CA ASN A 109 -8.29 6.24 8.29
C ASN A 109 -8.50 6.25 6.76
N SER A 110 -8.04 5.20 6.09
CA SER A 110 -8.23 4.97 4.66
C SER A 110 -9.71 4.79 4.30
N ASP A 111 -10.12 5.30 3.14
CA ASP A 111 -11.45 5.12 2.56
C ASP A 111 -11.70 3.69 2.05
N LYS A 112 -10.62 2.95 1.73
CA LYS A 112 -10.68 1.58 1.20
C LYS A 112 -9.73 0.64 1.92
N ALA A 113 -10.15 -0.62 2.05
CA ALA A 113 -9.31 -1.75 2.39
C ALA A 113 -9.08 -2.64 1.15
N SER A 114 -8.31 -3.73 1.30
CA SER A 114 -8.06 -4.67 0.21
C SER A 114 -9.35 -5.29 -0.36
N LYS A 115 -10.37 -5.54 0.47
CA LYS A 115 -11.68 -6.04 0.01
C LYS A 115 -12.43 -5.11 -0.95
N ASP A 116 -12.12 -3.82 -0.91
CA ASP A 116 -12.84 -2.75 -1.62
C ASP A 116 -12.19 -2.42 -2.96
N ILE A 117 -11.02 -3.03 -3.25
CA ILE A 117 -10.31 -2.88 -4.53
C ILE A 117 -11.12 -3.53 -5.66
N ASN A 118 -11.11 -2.90 -6.83
CA ASN A 118 -11.76 -3.43 -8.02
C ASN A 118 -11.35 -4.90 -8.26
N ARG A 119 -12.36 -5.78 -8.37
CA ARG A 119 -12.14 -7.22 -8.54
C ARG A 119 -11.45 -7.58 -9.84
N GLU A 120 -11.49 -6.74 -10.86
CA GLU A 120 -10.70 -6.92 -12.08
C GLU A 120 -9.21 -6.72 -11.81
N ILE A 121 -8.82 -5.69 -11.01
CA ILE A 121 -7.44 -5.49 -10.57
C ILE A 121 -6.95 -6.71 -9.80
N VAL A 122 -7.74 -7.19 -8.82
CA VAL A 122 -7.40 -8.39 -8.04
C VAL A 122 -7.22 -9.62 -8.94
N LYS A 123 -8.08 -9.81 -9.95
CA LYS A 123 -7.95 -10.91 -10.92
C LYS A 123 -6.67 -10.82 -11.74
N LYS A 124 -6.23 -9.63 -12.14
CA LYS A 124 -4.97 -9.43 -12.87
C LYS A 124 -3.77 -9.68 -11.96
N LEU A 125 -3.81 -9.20 -10.72
CA LEU A 125 -2.79 -9.48 -9.72
C LEU A 125 -2.66 -10.98 -9.41
N LYS A 126 -3.78 -11.71 -9.34
CA LYS A 126 -3.75 -13.18 -9.24
C LYS A 126 -3.03 -13.86 -10.40
N LYS A 127 -2.97 -13.24 -11.58
CA LYS A 127 -2.24 -13.76 -12.75
C LYS A 127 -0.77 -13.33 -12.78
N GLY A 128 -0.30 -12.62 -11.76
CA GLY A 128 1.08 -12.14 -11.69
C GLY A 128 1.33 -10.82 -12.42
N ALA A 129 0.30 -10.03 -12.71
CA ALA A 129 0.45 -8.72 -13.35
C ALA A 129 1.33 -7.76 -12.53
N ASP A 130 2.01 -6.84 -13.21
CA ASP A 130 2.80 -5.81 -12.56
C ASP A 130 1.89 -4.78 -11.88
N LEU A 131 2.29 -4.36 -10.68
CA LEU A 131 1.60 -3.37 -9.87
C LEU A 131 2.49 -2.15 -9.70
N LYS A 132 1.95 -0.98 -10.03
CA LYS A 132 2.56 0.31 -9.72
C LYS A 132 1.79 0.97 -8.58
N PHE A 133 2.48 1.22 -7.48
CA PHE A 133 1.95 1.80 -6.26
C PHE A 133 2.53 3.22 -6.09
N LYS A 134 1.72 4.23 -6.39
CA LYS A 134 2.12 5.63 -6.33
C LYS A 134 1.54 6.28 -5.08
N ILE A 135 2.40 6.82 -4.22
CA ILE A 135 2.04 7.54 -3.01
C ILE A 135 2.18 9.02 -3.31
N ILE A 136 1.14 9.79 -3.02
CA ILE A 136 1.06 11.24 -3.23
C ILE A 136 0.70 11.87 -1.88
N VAL A 137 1.54 12.78 -1.42
CA VAL A 137 1.34 13.52 -0.18
C VAL A 137 1.13 14.99 -0.51
N GLU A 138 -0.02 15.51 -0.10
CA GLU A 138 -0.42 16.92 -0.25
C GLU A 138 -0.16 17.71 1.04
#